data_AF-A0A434CN89-F1
#
_entry.id   AF-A0A434CN89-F1
#
_cell.length_a   1.000
_cell.length_b   1.000
_cell.length_c   1.000
_cell.angle_alpha   90.00
_cell.angle_beta   90.00
_cell.angle_gamma   90.00
#
_symmetry.space_group_name_H-M   'P 1'
#
loop_
_entity.id
_entity.type
_entity.pdbx_description
1 polymer ?
#
loop_
_entity_poly.entity_id
_entity_poly.type
_entity_poly.pdbx_seq_one_letter_code
_entity_poly.pdbx_strand_id
1 'polypeptide(L)'
;MPSQRSTTADKFIVDRRKPHRNSDVARAVRKTRDRLSQQVGNLDFDRELLKLHARAMIGSATIVPILVLATAATGLFAGVGNEIGVWALFTLICYTIVVFMARRVDQTEAAELNPLQTHSDFLIGHFLCGLGWAWFAWLGCDACQVDQFQLIKAVVLLLAMAATAITASSLRGALLSTFAVPVAVYAYAGARQWIPVELIMAGLLIVSLPFFVYVARQLNRSSLMLLSFRSEKDALIAELDTAKSMSDEARRRAEDANLAKSRFLASMSHELRTPLNAILGFSEVMANEVLG
;
A
#
# COMPACT_ATOMS: atom_id res chain seq x y z
N MET A 1 -8.12 -48.68 -63.75
CA MET A 1 -7.99 -47.35 -63.08
C MET A 1 -9.18 -47.17 -62.14
N PRO A 2 -9.02 -47.18 -60.81
CA PRO A 2 -10.12 -46.90 -59.90
C PRO A 2 -10.03 -45.49 -59.30
N SER A 3 -11.11 -44.73 -59.54
CA SER A 3 -11.73 -43.67 -58.71
C SER A 3 -10.96 -43.19 -57.47
N GLN A 4 -10.48 -41.94 -57.53
CA GLN A 4 -10.04 -41.15 -56.38
C GLN A 4 -11.25 -40.78 -55.50
N ARG A 5 -11.23 -41.21 -54.23
CA ARG A 5 -12.12 -40.69 -53.19
C ARG A 5 -11.59 -39.34 -52.72
N SER A 6 -12.38 -38.29 -52.90
CA SER A 6 -12.19 -36.98 -52.29
C SER A 6 -12.20 -37.11 -50.76
N THR A 7 -11.05 -36.88 -50.12
CA THR A 7 -10.90 -36.81 -48.67
C THR A 7 -10.84 -35.35 -48.24
N THR A 8 -11.98 -34.68 -48.23
CA THR A 8 -12.12 -33.38 -47.55
C THR A 8 -13.20 -33.51 -46.48
N ALA A 9 -12.91 -34.33 -45.48
CA ALA A 9 -13.63 -34.30 -44.21
C ALA A 9 -13.02 -33.17 -43.37
N ASP A 10 -13.60 -31.98 -43.51
CA ASP A 10 -13.27 -30.81 -42.72
C ASP A 10 -13.64 -31.07 -41.26
N LYS A 11 -12.64 -31.39 -40.45
CA LYS A 11 -12.80 -31.83 -39.06
C LYS A 11 -12.65 -30.64 -38.12
N PHE A 12 -13.52 -29.64 -38.23
CA PHE A 12 -13.68 -28.62 -37.20
C PHE A 12 -14.47 -29.20 -36.01
N ILE A 13 -13.83 -30.11 -35.27
CA ILE A 13 -14.31 -30.52 -33.94
C ILE A 13 -13.99 -29.37 -32.99
N VAL A 14 -15.01 -28.58 -32.67
CA VAL A 14 -14.99 -27.68 -31.52
C VAL A 14 -14.88 -28.56 -30.28
N ASP A 15 -13.69 -28.67 -29.71
CA ASP A 15 -13.43 -29.44 -28.50
C ASP A 15 -14.14 -28.79 -27.30
N ARG A 16 -15.36 -29.26 -26.99
CA ARG A 16 -16.15 -28.83 -25.83
C ARG A 16 -15.63 -29.40 -24.49
N ARG A 17 -14.49 -30.09 -24.49
CA ARG A 17 -13.88 -30.66 -23.26
C ARG A 17 -12.92 -29.72 -22.54
N LYS A 18 -12.82 -28.44 -22.93
CA LYS A 18 -12.20 -27.46 -22.04
C LYS A 18 -13.18 -27.15 -20.91
N PRO A 19 -12.88 -27.54 -19.65
CA PRO A 19 -13.73 -27.16 -18.54
C PRO A 19 -13.74 -25.64 -18.49
N HIS A 20 -14.90 -25.04 -18.71
CA HIS A 20 -15.10 -23.62 -18.43
C HIS A 20 -15.05 -23.50 -16.90
N ARG A 21 -13.82 -23.48 -16.36
CA ARG A 21 -13.52 -23.32 -14.96
C ARG A 21 -13.98 -21.90 -14.64
N ASN A 22 -15.24 -21.77 -14.23
CA ASN A 22 -15.98 -20.53 -14.03
C ASN A 22 -15.10 -19.50 -13.31
N SER A 23 -14.37 -18.70 -14.11
CA SER A 23 -13.37 -17.74 -13.61
C SER A 23 -14.05 -16.72 -12.74
N ASP A 24 -15.31 -16.43 -13.06
CA ASP A 24 -16.12 -15.41 -12.43
C ASP A 24 -16.56 -15.86 -11.03
N VAL A 25 -16.86 -17.14 -10.85
CA VAL A 25 -17.15 -17.72 -9.53
C VAL A 25 -15.87 -17.75 -8.68
N ALA A 26 -14.75 -18.21 -9.25
CA ALA A 26 -13.47 -18.20 -8.53
C ALA A 26 -13.02 -16.77 -8.16
N ARG A 27 -13.30 -15.79 -9.03
CA ARG A 27 -13.02 -14.36 -8.82
C ARG A 27 -13.95 -13.76 -7.76
N ALA A 28 -15.24 -14.08 -7.80
CA ALA A 28 -16.21 -13.65 -6.80
C ALA A 28 -15.86 -14.19 -5.41
N VAL A 29 -15.50 -15.48 -5.32
CA VAL A 29 -15.07 -16.11 -4.07
C VAL A 29 -13.79 -15.47 -3.53
N ARG A 30 -12.79 -15.20 -4.38
CA ARG A 30 -11.57 -14.47 -3.98
C ARG A 30 -11.89 -13.06 -3.49
N LYS A 31 -12.70 -12.30 -4.23
CA LYS A 31 -13.10 -10.93 -3.85
C LYS A 31 -13.80 -10.89 -2.49
N THR A 32 -14.69 -11.85 -2.22
CA THR A 32 -15.38 -11.95 -0.93
C THR A 32 -14.43 -12.36 0.19
N ARG A 33 -13.54 -13.32 -0.07
CA ARG A 33 -12.49 -13.72 0.88
C ARG A 33 -11.57 -12.56 1.22
N ASP A 34 -11.14 -11.78 0.24
CA ASP A 34 -10.23 -10.65 0.44
C ASP A 34 -10.91 -9.54 1.27
N ARG A 35 -12.21 -9.29 1.05
CA ARG A 35 -13.02 -8.38 1.90
C ARG A 35 -13.15 -8.87 3.34
N LEU A 36 -13.41 -10.16 3.55
CA LEU A 36 -13.46 -10.76 4.89
C LEU A 36 -12.10 -10.72 5.56
N SER A 37 -11.02 -10.87 4.78
CA SER A 37 -9.66 -10.77 5.31
C SER A 37 -9.28 -9.36 5.77
N GLN A 38 -9.93 -8.32 5.22
CA GLN A 38 -9.72 -6.91 5.56
C GLN A 38 -10.61 -6.42 6.73
N GLN A 39 -11.36 -7.31 7.37
CA GLN A 39 -12.22 -6.95 8.49
C GLN A 39 -11.41 -6.78 9.78
N VAL A 40 -11.69 -5.71 10.54
CA VAL A 40 -11.04 -5.43 11.83
C VAL A 40 -11.26 -6.61 12.78
N GLY A 41 -10.18 -7.19 13.31
CA GLY A 41 -10.21 -8.39 14.17
C GLY A 41 -9.75 -9.67 13.46
N ASN A 42 -9.45 -9.63 12.16
CA ASN A 42 -8.75 -10.72 11.49
C ASN A 42 -7.24 -10.68 11.81
N LEU A 43 -6.68 -11.81 12.27
CA LEU A 43 -5.28 -11.93 12.66
C LEU A 43 -4.31 -11.60 11.53
N ASP A 44 -4.64 -11.96 10.29
CA ASP A 44 -3.79 -11.66 9.13
C ASP A 44 -3.75 -10.16 8.81
N PHE A 45 -4.86 -9.47 9.01
CA PHE A 45 -4.91 -8.01 8.86
C PHE A 45 -4.11 -7.30 9.94
N ASP A 46 -4.19 -7.77 11.19
CA ASP A 46 -3.43 -7.21 12.30
C ASP A 46 -1.91 -7.40 12.12
N ARG A 47 -1.49 -8.55 11.56
CA ARG A 47 -0.08 -8.80 11.18
C ARG A 47 0.42 -7.82 10.13
N GLU A 48 -0.39 -7.56 9.09
CA GLU A 48 -0.05 -6.59 8.04
C GLU A 48 0.03 -5.15 8.59
N LEU A 49 -0.86 -4.77 9.50
CA LEU A 49 -0.78 -3.47 10.18
C LEU A 49 0.50 -3.30 11.00
N LEU A 50 0.94 -4.35 11.71
CA LEU A 50 2.18 -4.34 12.47
C LEU A 50 3.40 -4.24 11.56
N LYS A 51 3.41 -4.92 10.41
CA LYS A 51 4.45 -4.76 9.40
C LYS A 51 4.47 -3.37 8.78
N LEU A 52 3.29 -2.80 8.49
CA LEU A 52 3.18 -1.43 8.00
C LEU A 52 3.76 -0.43 9.02
N HIS A 53 3.48 -0.63 10.31
CA HIS A 53 4.08 0.15 11.39
C HIS A 53 5.61 -0.01 11.46
N ALA A 54 6.11 -1.25 11.42
CA ALA A 54 7.54 -1.52 11.43
C ALA A 54 8.26 -0.79 10.28
N ARG A 55 7.72 -0.87 9.05
CA ARG A 55 8.27 -0.16 7.88
C ARG A 55 8.21 1.36 8.03
N ALA A 56 7.11 1.89 8.58
CA ALA A 56 6.99 3.32 8.86
C ALA A 56 8.07 3.78 9.85
N MET A 57 8.32 3.02 10.92
CA MET A 57 9.38 3.32 11.90
C MET A 57 10.78 3.24 11.31
N ILE A 58 11.07 2.26 10.44
CA ILE A 58 12.35 2.15 9.74
C ILE A 58 12.55 3.32 8.78
N GLY A 59 11.53 3.65 7.98
CA GLY A 59 11.60 4.73 6.99
C GLY A 59 11.68 6.12 7.60
N SER A 60 11.18 6.30 8.82
CA SER A 60 11.20 7.57 9.56
C SER A 60 12.25 7.63 10.68
N ALA A 61 13.20 6.69 10.68
CA ALA A 61 14.17 6.51 11.76
C ALA A 61 15.03 7.74 12.06
N THR A 62 15.11 8.73 11.16
CA THR A 62 15.89 9.96 11.34
C THR A 62 15.10 11.13 11.92
N ILE A 63 13.76 11.16 11.76
CA ILE A 63 12.94 12.34 12.07
C ILE A 63 13.02 12.70 13.56
N VAL A 64 12.76 11.74 14.44
CA VAL A 64 12.75 11.99 15.89
C VAL A 64 14.15 12.16 16.46
N PRO A 65 15.18 11.38 16.07
CA PRO A 65 16.55 11.64 16.48
C PRO A 65 17.06 13.04 16.14
N ILE A 66 16.71 13.58 14.96
CA ILE A 66 17.06 14.97 14.59
C ILE A 66 16.42 15.95 15.57
N LEU A 67 15.13 15.77 15.90
CA LEU A 67 14.45 16.62 16.88
C LEU A 67 15.10 16.56 18.27
N VAL A 68 15.46 15.36 18.74
CA VAL A 68 16.13 15.15 20.04
C VAL A 68 17.51 15.82 20.05
N LEU A 69 18.31 15.61 19.01
CA LEU A 69 19.63 16.22 18.88
C LEU A 69 19.56 17.75 18.79
N ALA A 70 18.62 18.29 18.03
CA ALA A 70 18.41 19.74 17.93
C ALA A 70 17.96 20.34 19.27
N THR A 71 17.08 19.66 20.00
CA THR A 71 16.63 20.06 21.34
C THR A 71 17.81 20.03 22.32
N ALA A 72 18.63 18.98 22.28
CA ALA A 72 19.80 18.85 23.13
C ALA A 72 20.86 19.91 22.84
N ALA A 73 21.16 20.17 21.58
CA ALA A 73 22.11 21.20 21.17
C ALA A 73 21.65 22.59 21.62
N THR A 74 20.37 22.92 21.41
CA THR A 74 19.78 24.19 21.88
C THR A 74 19.81 24.30 23.40
N GLY A 75 19.50 23.21 24.13
CA GLY A 75 19.54 23.18 25.58
C GLY A 75 20.95 23.34 26.17
N LEU A 76 21.95 22.70 25.57
CA LEU A 76 23.37 22.89 25.96
C LEU A 76 23.82 24.32 25.73
N PHE A 77 23.47 24.90 24.57
CA PHE A 77 23.76 26.30 24.25
C PHE A 77 23.10 27.27 25.23
N ALA A 78 21.87 26.98 25.66
CA ALA A 78 21.13 27.77 26.63
C ALA A 78 21.60 27.60 28.09
N GLY A 79 22.52 26.66 28.37
CA GLY A 79 23.08 26.46 29.71
C GLY A 79 22.30 25.51 30.62
N VAL A 80 21.46 24.62 30.07
CA VAL A 80 20.69 23.60 30.84
C VAL A 80 21.60 22.60 31.59
N GLY A 81 22.88 22.54 31.24
CA GLY A 81 23.88 21.66 31.83
C GLY A 81 23.92 20.28 31.16
N ASN A 82 24.72 19.37 31.68
CA ASN A 82 24.99 18.08 31.04
C ASN A 82 23.78 17.11 31.07
N GLU A 83 22.79 17.37 31.93
CA GLU A 83 21.57 16.56 32.05
C GLU A 83 20.80 16.46 30.73
N ILE A 84 20.78 17.52 29.91
CA ILE A 84 20.14 17.47 28.59
C ILE A 84 20.87 16.52 27.63
N GLY A 85 22.19 16.37 27.77
CA GLY A 85 22.99 15.41 27.00
C GLY A 85 22.70 13.98 27.41
N VAL A 86 22.57 13.72 28.71
CA VAL A 86 22.19 12.40 29.26
C VAL A 86 20.78 12.03 28.81
N TRP A 87 19.84 12.96 28.88
CA TRP A 87 18.48 12.79 28.36
C TRP A 87 18.48 12.44 26.86
N ALA A 88 19.27 13.16 26.06
CA ALA A 88 19.34 12.93 24.62
C ALA A 88 19.86 11.53 24.31
N LEU A 89 20.94 11.10 24.98
CA LEU A 89 21.50 9.77 24.82
C LEU A 89 20.48 8.67 25.20
N PHE A 90 19.83 8.81 26.35
CA PHE A 90 18.79 7.88 26.79
C PHE A 90 17.65 7.75 25.77
N THR A 91 17.13 8.89 25.32
CA THR A 91 16.00 8.94 24.38
C THR A 91 16.40 8.33 23.03
N LEU A 92 17.60 8.63 22.53
CA LEU A 92 18.13 8.04 21.30
C LEU A 92 18.29 6.52 21.42
N ILE A 93 18.78 6.01 22.55
CA ILE A 93 18.88 4.57 22.81
C ILE A 93 17.50 3.93 22.74
N CYS A 94 16.48 4.49 23.43
CA CYS A 94 15.12 3.98 23.37
C CYS A 94 14.58 3.93 21.91
N TYR A 95 14.75 5.00 21.14
CA TYR A 95 14.34 5.01 19.73
C TYR A 95 15.11 4.00 18.89
N THR A 96 16.41 3.83 19.11
CA THR A 96 17.20 2.82 18.39
C THR A 96 16.74 1.39 18.69
N ILE A 97 16.35 1.10 19.93
CA ILE A 97 15.77 -0.20 20.32
C ILE A 97 14.46 -0.44 19.58
N VAL A 98 13.57 0.55 19.52
CA VAL A 98 12.28 0.41 18.80
C VAL A 98 12.51 0.23 17.31
N VAL A 99 13.45 0.95 16.69
CA VAL A 99 13.82 0.78 15.28
C VAL A 99 14.45 -0.59 15.03
N PHE A 100 15.28 -1.10 15.94
CA PHE A 100 15.84 -2.44 15.85
C PHE A 100 14.75 -3.51 15.92
N MET A 101 13.81 -3.37 16.85
CA MET A 101 12.64 -4.24 16.95
C MET A 101 11.76 -4.17 15.68
N ALA A 102 11.57 -2.98 15.12
CA ALA A 102 10.89 -2.79 13.84
C ALA A 102 11.60 -3.53 12.69
N ARG A 103 12.93 -3.44 12.59
CA ARG A 103 13.72 -4.21 11.60
C ARG A 103 13.52 -5.71 11.76
N ARG A 104 13.53 -6.21 13.00
CA ARG A 104 13.29 -7.63 13.28
C ARG A 104 11.89 -8.08 12.81
N VAL A 105 10.87 -7.27 13.08
CA VAL A 105 9.47 -7.57 12.67
C VAL A 105 9.31 -7.52 11.15
N ASP A 106 9.93 -6.56 10.46
CA ASP A 106 9.86 -6.46 9.00
C ASP A 106 10.52 -7.66 8.30
N GLN A 107 11.63 -8.17 8.86
CA GLN A 107 12.35 -9.35 8.37
C GLN A 107 11.62 -10.68 8.65
N THR A 108 10.77 -10.75 9.67
CA THR A 108 10.02 -11.97 10.02
C THR A 108 8.86 -12.17 9.06
N GLU A 109 8.54 -13.40 8.64
CA GLU A 109 7.37 -13.64 7.78
C GLU A 109 6.07 -13.31 8.51
N ALA A 110 5.07 -12.80 7.78
CA ALA A 110 3.81 -12.35 8.39
C ALA A 110 3.07 -13.50 9.11
N ALA A 111 3.14 -14.71 8.57
CA ALA A 111 2.47 -15.89 9.12
C ALA A 111 3.05 -16.34 10.47
N GLU A 112 4.33 -16.07 10.73
CA GLU A 112 5.03 -16.46 11.96
C GLU A 112 4.86 -15.44 13.09
N LEU A 113 4.40 -14.23 12.76
CA LEU A 113 4.19 -13.18 13.75
C LEU A 113 2.98 -13.48 14.65
N ASN A 114 3.20 -13.38 15.96
CA ASN A 114 2.13 -13.35 16.95
C ASN A 114 1.65 -11.90 17.14
N PRO A 115 0.47 -11.52 16.63
CA PRO A 115 0.06 -10.13 16.58
C PRO A 115 -0.14 -9.50 17.96
N LEU A 116 -0.64 -10.26 18.94
CA LEU A 116 -0.89 -9.74 20.29
C LEU A 116 0.41 -9.42 21.03
N GLN A 117 1.39 -10.33 20.95
CA GLN A 117 2.68 -10.15 21.58
C GLN A 117 3.46 -9.01 20.92
N THR A 118 3.58 -9.03 19.59
CA THR A 118 4.29 -7.98 18.84
C THR A 118 3.65 -6.60 19.04
N HIS A 119 2.32 -6.52 19.09
CA HIS A 119 1.63 -5.28 19.42
C HIS A 119 1.98 -4.77 20.82
N SER A 120 1.96 -5.64 21.83
CA SER A 120 2.35 -5.30 23.21
C SER A 120 3.82 -4.85 23.28
N ASP A 121 4.73 -5.54 22.60
CA ASP A 121 6.15 -5.21 22.58
C ASP A 121 6.38 -3.80 22.00
N PHE A 122 5.71 -3.44 20.90
CA PHE A 122 5.75 -2.08 20.36
C PHE A 122 5.18 -1.05 21.33
N LEU A 123 4.07 -1.34 22.01
CA LEU A 123 3.52 -0.42 23.00
C LEU A 123 4.47 -0.18 24.18
N ILE A 124 5.16 -1.22 24.64
CA ILE A 124 6.20 -1.12 25.68
C ILE A 124 7.37 -0.27 25.16
N GLY A 125 7.84 -0.51 23.93
CA GLY A 125 8.88 0.30 23.31
C GLY A 125 8.52 1.79 23.24
N HIS A 126 7.30 2.10 22.81
CA HIS A 126 6.76 3.46 22.79
C HIS A 126 6.64 4.07 24.19
N PHE A 127 6.23 3.28 25.18
CA PHE A 127 6.15 3.72 26.58
C PHE A 127 7.54 4.12 27.11
N LEU A 128 8.58 3.31 26.82
CA LEU A 128 9.95 3.62 27.20
C LEU A 128 10.47 4.91 26.55
N CYS A 129 10.17 5.13 25.27
CA CYS A 129 10.43 6.42 24.62
C CYS A 129 9.67 7.57 25.32
N GLY A 130 8.44 7.30 25.77
CA GLY A 130 7.63 8.23 26.56
C GLY A 130 8.26 8.61 27.88
N LEU A 131 8.94 7.69 28.58
CA LEU A 131 9.70 8.01 29.79
C LEU A 131 10.84 8.99 29.50
N GLY A 132 11.48 8.91 28.33
CA GLY A 132 12.46 9.90 27.89
C GLY A 132 11.85 11.30 27.76
N TRP A 133 10.69 11.41 27.13
CA TRP A 133 9.97 12.69 27.02
C TRP A 133 9.43 13.18 28.37
N ALA A 134 9.11 12.29 29.30
CA ALA A 134 8.67 12.65 30.64
C ALA A 134 9.84 13.20 31.47
N TRP A 135 11.03 12.63 31.33
CA TRP A 135 12.25 13.20 31.92
C TRP A 135 12.51 14.60 31.35
N PHE A 136 12.43 14.79 30.03
CA PHE A 136 12.54 16.12 29.42
C PHE A 136 11.55 17.13 30.00
N ALA A 137 10.28 16.74 30.16
CA ALA A 137 9.26 17.60 30.77
C ALA A 137 9.63 18.03 32.21
N TRP A 138 10.27 17.12 32.96
CA TRP A 138 10.71 17.36 34.33
C TRP A 138 12.00 18.20 34.45
N LEU A 139 12.86 18.20 33.42
CA LEU A 139 14.12 18.96 33.47
C LEU A 139 13.85 20.43 33.84
N GLY A 140 14.58 20.90 34.84
CA GLY A 140 14.61 22.29 35.29
C GLY A 140 15.92 22.95 34.86
N CYS A 141 15.94 24.28 34.89
CA CYS A 141 17.17 25.04 34.70
C CYS A 141 17.12 26.33 35.49
N ASP A 142 17.87 26.40 36.59
CA ASP A 142 17.91 27.59 37.44
C ASP A 142 18.89 28.66 36.92
N ALA A 143 19.86 28.25 36.10
CA ALA A 143 20.88 29.13 35.52
C ALA A 143 20.54 29.66 34.12
N CYS A 144 19.46 29.15 33.51
CA CYS A 144 19.04 29.58 32.19
C CYS A 144 18.35 30.95 32.33
N GLN A 145 18.90 32.00 31.75
CA GLN A 145 18.24 33.30 31.58
C GLN A 145 17.13 33.24 30.51
N VAL A 146 16.33 32.18 30.55
CA VAL A 146 15.25 31.91 29.60
C VAL A 146 13.96 31.93 30.38
N ASP A 147 13.35 33.11 30.47
CA ASP A 147 12.07 33.34 31.18
C ASP A 147 10.94 32.44 30.67
N GLN A 148 11.09 31.84 29.48
CA GLN A 148 10.10 31.00 28.81
C GLN A 148 10.53 29.52 28.65
N PHE A 149 11.42 29.01 29.51
CA PHE A 149 11.92 27.63 29.40
C PHE A 149 10.80 26.58 29.39
N GLN A 150 9.74 26.77 30.20
CA GLN A 150 8.57 25.89 30.23
C GLN A 150 7.79 25.90 28.90
N LEU A 151 7.63 27.09 28.29
CA LEU A 151 6.97 27.23 27.00
C LEU A 151 7.71 26.49 25.89
N ILE A 152 9.05 26.57 25.86
CA ILE A 152 9.87 25.84 24.89
C ILE A 152 9.68 24.33 25.05
N LYS A 153 9.65 23.82 26.30
CA LYS A 153 9.40 22.38 26.55
C LYS A 153 8.05 21.93 25.97
N ALA A 154 6.99 22.70 26.16
CA ALA A 154 5.69 22.37 25.60
C ALA A 154 5.67 22.38 24.05
N VAL A 155 6.36 23.34 23.42
CA VAL A 155 6.49 23.39 21.95
C VAL A 155 7.24 22.17 21.43
N VAL A 156 8.34 21.77 22.08
CA VAL A 156 9.10 20.57 21.70
C VAL A 156 8.24 19.31 21.86
N LEU A 157 7.46 19.19 22.94
CA LEU A 157 6.53 18.08 23.12
C LEU A 157 5.44 18.04 22.03
N LEU A 158 4.91 19.18 21.60
CA LEU A 158 3.97 19.24 20.48
C LEU A 158 4.60 18.77 19.16
N LEU A 159 5.84 19.17 18.87
CA LEU A 159 6.57 18.72 17.69
C LEU A 159 6.83 17.20 17.75
N ALA A 160 7.21 16.68 18.91
CA ALA A 160 7.42 15.25 19.14
C ALA A 160 6.12 14.44 18.98
N MET A 161 5.00 14.98 19.48
CA MET A 161 3.67 14.40 19.32
C MET A 161 3.26 14.36 17.85
N ALA A 162 3.45 15.45 17.12
CA ALA A 162 3.14 15.53 15.69
C ALA A 162 3.99 14.53 14.87
N ALA A 163 5.31 14.48 15.13
CA ALA A 163 6.19 13.52 14.48
C ALA A 163 5.75 12.08 14.75
N THR A 164 5.47 11.75 16.00
CA THR A 164 5.02 10.40 16.40
C THR A 164 3.63 10.07 15.86
N ALA A 165 2.72 11.05 15.73
CA ALA A 165 1.40 10.90 15.11
C ALA A 165 1.50 10.39 13.67
N ILE A 166 2.49 10.88 12.93
CA ILE A 166 2.73 10.48 11.54
C ILE A 166 3.34 9.07 11.50
N THR A 167 4.41 8.84 12.25
CA THR A 167 5.20 7.60 12.18
C THR A 167 4.50 6.39 12.81
N ALA A 168 3.74 6.60 13.87
CA ALA A 168 3.03 5.56 14.62
C ALA A 168 1.52 5.50 14.33
N SER A 169 1.06 6.12 13.23
CA SER A 169 -0.36 6.15 12.83
C SER A 169 -1.00 4.76 12.66
N SER A 170 -0.21 3.78 12.22
CA SER A 170 -0.64 2.40 12.01
C SER A 170 -0.80 1.57 13.29
N LEU A 171 -0.21 2.00 14.41
CA LEU A 171 -0.28 1.30 15.69
C LEU A 171 -1.28 1.98 16.64
N ARG A 172 -2.31 1.24 17.05
CA ARG A 172 -3.34 1.77 17.96
C ARG A 172 -2.75 1.96 19.36
N GLY A 173 -2.93 3.14 19.94
CA GLY A 173 -2.50 3.43 21.32
C GLY A 173 -1.06 3.91 21.46
N ALA A 174 -0.25 3.91 20.39
CA ALA A 174 1.15 4.34 20.43
C ALA A 174 1.33 5.76 21.00
N LEU A 175 0.48 6.70 20.60
CA LEU A 175 0.55 8.10 21.05
C LEU A 175 0.20 8.24 22.53
N LEU A 176 -0.83 7.54 22.99
CA LEU A 176 -1.22 7.56 24.41
C LEU A 176 -0.11 6.94 25.26
N SER A 177 0.45 5.82 24.81
CA SER A 177 1.58 5.16 25.47
C SER A 177 2.80 6.08 25.59
N THR A 178 3.11 6.84 24.52
CA THR A 178 4.29 7.71 24.49
C THR A 178 4.09 9.01 25.27
N PHE A 179 2.92 9.66 25.18
CA PHE A 179 2.75 11.05 25.63
C PHE A 179 1.83 11.27 26.83
N ALA A 180 1.07 10.27 27.29
CA ALA A 180 0.22 10.44 28.47
C ALA A 180 1.04 10.83 29.73
N VAL A 181 2.17 10.16 29.95
CA VAL A 181 3.06 10.45 31.09
C VAL A 181 3.76 11.80 30.93
N PRO A 182 4.44 12.13 29.82
CA PRO A 182 5.03 13.46 29.62
C PRO A 182 4.06 14.62 29.83
N VAL A 183 2.83 14.51 29.29
CA VAL A 183 1.82 15.55 29.43
C VAL A 183 1.39 15.70 30.90
N ALA A 184 1.19 14.59 31.61
CA ALA A 184 0.87 14.62 33.04
C ALA A 184 2.00 15.24 33.88
N VAL A 185 3.26 14.87 33.59
CA VAL A 185 4.45 15.41 34.27
C VAL A 185 4.59 16.91 34.03
N TYR A 186 4.44 17.36 32.78
CA TYR A 186 4.47 18.78 32.43
C TYR A 186 3.36 19.55 33.14
N ALA A 187 2.12 19.06 33.09
CA ALA A 187 0.98 19.71 33.73
C ALA A 187 1.15 19.82 35.25
N TYR A 188 1.67 18.76 35.89
CA TYR A 188 1.96 18.78 37.33
C TYR A 188 3.06 19.78 37.69
N ALA A 189 4.15 19.82 36.90
CA ALA A 189 5.25 20.76 37.13
C ALA A 189 4.78 22.23 37.01
N GLY A 190 3.99 22.55 35.98
CA GLY A 190 3.47 23.91 35.78
C GLY A 190 2.40 24.31 36.80
N ALA A 191 1.55 23.37 37.24
CA ALA A 191 0.55 23.63 38.27
C ALA A 191 1.16 24.07 39.62
N ARG A 192 2.41 23.70 39.90
CA ARG A 192 3.10 24.08 41.15
C ARG A 192 3.50 25.56 41.19
N GLN A 193 3.71 26.19 40.03
CA GLN A 193 4.19 27.57 39.94
C GLN A 193 3.05 28.60 39.81
N TRP A 194 1.83 28.15 39.46
CA TRP A 194 0.63 28.99 39.30
C TRP A 194 0.78 30.15 38.30
N ILE A 195 1.65 29.98 37.30
CA ILE A 195 1.84 30.96 36.23
C ILE A 195 0.77 30.73 35.13
N PRO A 196 -0.04 31.75 34.75
CA PRO A 196 -1.15 31.57 33.81
C PRO A 196 -0.73 30.99 32.45
N VAL A 197 0.43 31.40 31.93
CA VAL A 197 0.95 30.92 30.64
C VAL A 197 1.24 29.41 30.69
N GLU A 198 1.74 28.89 31.80
CA GLU A 198 2.06 27.46 31.95
C GLU A 198 0.81 26.59 31.99
N LEU A 199 -0.25 27.06 32.66
CA LEU A 199 -1.55 26.40 32.68
C LEU A 199 -2.17 26.35 31.28
N ILE A 200 -2.04 27.43 30.49
CA ILE A 200 -2.49 27.47 29.11
C ILE A 200 -1.74 26.44 28.26
N MET A 201 -0.41 26.34 28.39
CA MET A 201 0.39 25.35 27.66
C MET A 201 0.07 23.91 28.09
N ALA A 202 -0.17 23.68 29.38
CA ALA A 202 -0.61 22.37 29.87
C ALA A 202 -1.99 21.99 29.29
N GLY A 203 -2.95 22.93 29.27
CA GLY A 203 -4.23 22.75 28.61
C GLY A 203 -4.10 22.46 27.12
N LEU A 204 -3.20 23.16 26.42
CA LEU A 204 -2.91 22.93 25.01
C LEU A 204 -2.37 21.52 24.76
N LEU A 205 -1.46 21.02 25.59
CA LEU A 205 -0.94 19.64 25.51
C LEU A 205 -2.02 18.58 25.80
N ILE A 206 -2.86 18.83 26.80
CA ILE A 206 -3.97 17.93 27.16
C ILE A 206 -4.99 17.82 26.02
N VAL A 207 -5.29 18.94 25.34
CA VAL A 207 -6.21 18.97 24.19
C VAL A 207 -5.55 18.45 22.91
N SER A 208 -4.27 18.71 22.71
CA SER A 208 -3.55 18.28 21.51
C SER A 208 -3.36 16.77 21.47
N LEU A 209 -3.20 16.09 22.61
CA LEU A 209 -3.04 14.63 22.67
C LEU A 209 -4.21 13.86 22.02
N PRO A 210 -5.49 14.06 22.43
CA PRO A 210 -6.61 13.42 21.76
C PRO A 210 -6.77 13.90 20.31
N PHE A 211 -6.44 15.16 19.99
CA PHE A 211 -6.44 15.65 18.61
C PHE A 211 -5.44 14.91 17.73
N PHE A 212 -4.19 14.73 18.16
CA PHE A 212 -3.19 13.98 17.41
C PHE A 212 -3.51 12.50 17.34
N VAL A 213 -4.14 11.91 18.37
CA VAL A 213 -4.68 10.54 18.28
C VAL A 213 -5.76 10.45 17.20
N TYR A 214 -6.64 11.44 17.11
CA TYR A 214 -7.63 11.51 16.04
C TYR A 214 -6.98 11.64 14.66
N VAL A 215 -6.03 12.57 14.49
CA VAL A 215 -5.28 12.76 13.24
C VAL A 215 -4.54 11.49 12.83
N ALA A 216 -3.83 10.84 13.77
CA ALA A 216 -3.12 9.59 13.50
C ALA A 216 -4.07 8.48 13.01
N ARG A 217 -5.26 8.34 13.65
CA ARG A 217 -6.29 7.40 13.20
C ARG A 217 -6.84 7.76 11.82
N GLN A 218 -7.04 9.04 11.55
CA GLN A 218 -7.51 9.52 10.25
C GLN A 218 -6.48 9.27 9.15
N LEU A 219 -5.21 9.55 9.41
CA LEU A 219 -4.10 9.27 8.49
C LEU A 219 -4.04 7.79 8.14
N ASN A 220 -4.10 6.90 9.15
CA ASN A 220 -4.09 5.45 8.91
C ASN A 220 -5.28 5.00 8.04
N ARG A 221 -6.48 5.50 8.32
CA ARG A 221 -7.67 5.20 7.49
C ARG A 221 -7.49 5.67 6.04
N SER A 222 -6.97 6.88 5.84
CA SER A 222 -6.69 7.42 4.51
C SER A 222 -5.63 6.61 3.76
N SER A 223 -4.55 6.21 4.43
CA SER A 223 -3.50 5.37 3.86
C SER A 223 -4.01 4.00 3.43
N LEU A 224 -4.85 3.37 4.26
CA LEU A 224 -5.48 2.08 3.94
C LEU A 224 -6.43 2.19 2.73
N MET A 225 -7.23 3.25 2.67
CA MET A 225 -8.12 3.51 1.53
C MET A 225 -7.35 3.73 0.22
N LEU A 226 -6.21 4.44 0.28
CA LEU A 226 -5.34 4.63 -0.88
C LEU A 226 -4.77 3.30 -1.39
N LEU A 227 -4.37 2.41 -0.48
CA LEU A 227 -3.88 1.07 -0.83
C LEU A 227 -4.98 0.23 -1.52
N SER A 228 -6.21 0.26 -1.01
CA SER A 228 -7.33 -0.47 -1.64
C SER A 228 -7.63 0.04 -3.05
N PHE A 229 -7.63 1.36 -3.26
CA PHE A 229 -7.86 1.94 -4.59
C PHE A 229 -6.73 1.60 -5.58
N ARG A 230 -5.47 1.57 -5.11
CA ARG A 230 -4.35 1.13 -5.95
C ARG A 230 -4.52 -0.33 -6.39
N SER A 231 -4.86 -1.21 -5.45
CA SER A 231 -5.10 -2.61 -5.76
C SER A 231 -6.27 -2.82 -6.73
N GLU A 232 -7.36 -2.07 -6.58
CA GLU A 232 -8.51 -2.16 -7.48
C GLU A 232 -8.16 -1.67 -8.89
N LYS A 233 -7.45 -0.53 -8.98
CA LYS A 233 -6.94 0.00 -10.26
C LYS A 233 -6.03 -1.01 -10.96
N ASP A 234 -5.09 -1.62 -10.25
CA ASP A 234 -4.16 -2.59 -10.85
C ASP A 234 -4.91 -3.86 -11.35
N ALA A 235 -5.95 -4.28 -10.65
CA ALA A 235 -6.82 -5.38 -11.10
C ALA A 235 -7.60 -5.02 -12.38
N LEU A 236 -8.14 -3.80 -12.46
CA LEU A 236 -8.84 -3.31 -13.66
C LEU A 236 -7.89 -3.19 -14.87
N ILE A 237 -6.65 -2.74 -14.65
CA ILE A 237 -5.63 -2.67 -15.71
C ILE A 237 -5.35 -4.08 -16.26
N ALA A 238 -5.14 -5.06 -15.38
CA ALA A 238 -4.91 -6.45 -15.80
C ALA A 238 -6.12 -7.01 -16.58
N GLU A 239 -7.35 -6.70 -16.16
CA GLU A 239 -8.55 -7.11 -16.87
C GLU A 239 -8.64 -6.46 -18.26
N LEU A 240 -8.39 -5.16 -18.36
CA LEU A 240 -8.38 -4.44 -19.63
C LEU A 240 -7.36 -5.04 -20.61
N ASP A 241 -6.16 -5.36 -20.13
CA ASP A 241 -5.11 -5.97 -20.97
C ASP A 241 -5.53 -7.35 -21.48
N THR A 242 -6.15 -8.18 -20.64
CA THR A 242 -6.67 -9.50 -21.07
C THR A 242 -7.79 -9.36 -22.10
N ALA A 243 -8.75 -8.47 -21.88
CA ALA A 243 -9.86 -8.23 -22.80
C ALA A 243 -9.36 -7.68 -24.15
N LYS A 244 -8.38 -6.77 -24.12
CA LYS A 244 -7.72 -6.24 -25.31
C LYS A 244 -7.00 -7.34 -26.09
N SER A 245 -6.23 -8.19 -25.41
CA SER A 245 -5.54 -9.32 -26.04
C SER A 245 -6.52 -10.29 -26.71
N MET A 246 -7.63 -10.62 -26.04
CA MET A 246 -8.69 -11.47 -26.61
C MET A 246 -9.35 -10.83 -27.84
N SER A 247 -9.63 -9.52 -27.78
CA SER A 247 -10.19 -8.77 -28.90
C SER A 247 -9.24 -8.73 -30.10
N ASP A 248 -7.95 -8.45 -29.88
CA ASP A 248 -6.93 -8.44 -30.92
C ASP A 248 -6.73 -9.83 -31.54
N GLU A 249 -6.83 -10.90 -30.77
CA GLU A 249 -6.79 -12.27 -31.30
C GLU A 249 -8.04 -12.60 -32.13
N ALA A 250 -9.23 -12.24 -31.65
CA ALA A 250 -10.48 -12.42 -32.40
C ALA A 250 -10.46 -11.65 -33.72
N ARG A 251 -9.96 -10.40 -33.71
CA ARG A 251 -9.77 -9.60 -34.93
C ARG A 251 -8.83 -10.31 -35.91
N ARG A 252 -7.65 -10.76 -35.45
CA ARG A 252 -6.70 -11.49 -36.30
C ARG A 252 -7.32 -12.74 -36.93
N ARG A 253 -8.05 -13.54 -36.15
CA ARG A 253 -8.76 -14.72 -36.69
C ARG A 253 -9.79 -14.36 -37.75
N ALA A 254 -10.53 -13.26 -37.57
CA ALA A 254 -11.50 -12.79 -38.56
C ALA A 254 -10.82 -12.30 -39.85
N GLU A 255 -9.71 -11.56 -39.72
CA GLU A 255 -8.89 -11.11 -40.85
C GLU A 255 -8.32 -12.30 -41.65
N ASP A 256 -7.76 -13.30 -40.97
CA ASP A 256 -7.23 -14.51 -41.58
C ASP A 256 -8.31 -15.29 -42.33
N ALA A 257 -9.50 -15.45 -41.74
CA ALA A 257 -10.64 -16.10 -42.39
C ALA A 257 -11.11 -15.33 -43.63
N ASN A 258 -11.12 -14.00 -43.58
CA ASN A 258 -11.52 -13.17 -44.71
C ASN A 258 -10.49 -13.22 -45.85
N LEU A 259 -9.19 -13.27 -45.54
CA LEU A 259 -8.12 -13.48 -46.51
C LEU A 259 -8.23 -14.87 -47.16
N ALA A 260 -8.48 -15.92 -46.38
CA ALA A 260 -8.67 -17.27 -46.90
C ALA A 260 -9.88 -17.34 -47.84
N LYS A 261 -11.00 -16.71 -47.47
CA LYS A 261 -12.20 -16.62 -48.31
C LYS A 261 -11.91 -15.91 -49.64
N SER A 262 -11.22 -14.77 -49.60
CA SER A 262 -10.84 -14.02 -50.80
C SER A 262 -9.95 -14.84 -51.74
N ARG A 263 -8.95 -15.55 -51.19
CA ARG A 263 -8.07 -16.44 -51.97
C ARG A 263 -8.84 -17.59 -52.61
N PHE A 264 -9.76 -18.21 -51.87
CA PHE A 264 -10.61 -19.28 -52.37
C PHE A 264 -11.48 -18.82 -53.54
N LEU A 265 -12.18 -17.68 -53.39
CA LEU A 265 -13.04 -17.13 -54.45
C LEU A 265 -12.24 -16.76 -55.71
N ALA A 266 -11.06 -16.18 -55.56
CA ALA A 266 -10.19 -15.85 -56.69
C ALA A 266 -9.72 -17.11 -57.43
N SER A 267 -9.26 -18.14 -56.69
CA SER A 267 -8.85 -19.42 -57.27
C SER A 267 -10.01 -20.12 -57.98
N MET A 268 -11.20 -20.19 -57.36
CA MET A 268 -12.38 -20.78 -57.98
C MET A 268 -12.80 -20.04 -59.25
N SER A 269 -12.69 -18.71 -59.30
CA SER A 269 -12.98 -17.94 -60.53
C SER A 269 -12.03 -18.31 -61.68
N HIS A 270 -10.75 -18.53 -61.38
CA HIS A 270 -9.78 -18.97 -62.38
C HIS A 270 -10.04 -20.40 -62.87
N GLU A 271 -10.32 -21.32 -61.94
CA GLU A 271 -10.64 -22.72 -62.23
C GLU A 271 -11.91 -22.86 -63.08
N LEU A 272 -12.93 -22.02 -62.84
CA LEU A 272 -14.19 -22.04 -63.60
C LEU A 272 -14.08 -21.39 -64.99
N ARG A 273 -13.19 -20.41 -65.18
CA ARG A 273 -13.05 -19.70 -66.47
C ARG A 273 -12.52 -20.61 -67.58
N THR A 274 -11.58 -21.49 -67.26
CA THR A 274 -10.96 -22.42 -68.22
C THR A 274 -11.96 -23.39 -68.88
N PRO A 275 -12.77 -24.17 -68.13
CA PRO A 275 -13.75 -25.06 -68.73
C PRO A 275 -14.89 -24.30 -69.41
N LEU A 276 -15.31 -23.14 -68.87
CA LEU A 276 -16.34 -22.33 -69.50
C LEU A 276 -15.90 -21.82 -70.88
N ASN A 277 -14.66 -21.34 -71.00
CA ASN A 277 -14.08 -20.95 -72.29
C ASN A 277 -13.97 -22.15 -73.24
N ALA A 278 -13.60 -23.33 -72.74
CA ALA A 278 -13.54 -24.54 -73.56
C ALA A 278 -14.93 -24.92 -74.10
N ILE A 279 -15.97 -24.90 -73.26
CA ILE A 279 -17.35 -25.21 -73.67
C ILE A 279 -17.87 -24.19 -74.69
N LEU A 280 -17.63 -22.89 -74.47
CA LEU A 280 -17.97 -21.83 -75.42
C LEU A 280 -17.28 -22.05 -76.77
N GLY A 281 -15.96 -22.30 -76.77
CA GLY A 281 -15.21 -22.57 -77.99
C GLY A 281 -15.71 -23.81 -78.75
N PHE A 282 -16.01 -24.91 -78.06
CA PHE A 282 -16.62 -26.09 -78.69
C PHE A 282 -18.01 -25.78 -79.27
N SER A 283 -18.83 -25.01 -78.56
CA SER A 283 -20.16 -24.63 -79.02
C SER A 283 -20.10 -23.75 -80.27
N GLU A 284 -19.12 -22.86 -80.36
CA GLU A 284 -18.91 -21.94 -81.49
C GLU A 284 -18.41 -22.68 -82.74
N VAL A 285 -17.53 -23.68 -82.57
CA VAL A 285 -17.12 -24.58 -83.67
C VAL A 285 -18.30 -25.39 -84.18
N MET A 286 -19.10 -25.98 -83.28
CA MET A 286 -20.30 -26.73 -83.68
C MET A 286 -21.33 -25.85 -84.41
N ALA A 287 -21.48 -24.58 -84.01
CA ALA A 287 -22.38 -23.66 -84.67
C ALA A 287 -21.90 -23.26 -86.08
N ASN A 288 -20.59 -23.09 -86.27
CA ASN A 288 -20.00 -22.72 -87.56
C ASN A 288 -19.91 -23.90 -88.55
N GLU A 289 -19.70 -25.14 -88.09
CA GLU A 289 -19.71 -26.33 -88.96
C GLU A 289 -21.11 -26.69 -89.48
N VAL A 290 -22.19 -26.21 -88.83
CA VAL A 290 -23.58 -26.42 -89.27
C VAL A 290 -24.02 -25.44 -90.37
N LEU A 291 -23.21 -24.41 -90.67
CA LEU A 291 -23.52 -23.37 -91.66
C LEU A 291 -22.63 -23.39 -92.92
N GLY A 292 -21.80 -24.42 -93.13
CA GLY A 292 -21.00 -24.64 -94.35
C GLY A 292 -21.47 -25.84 -95.15
#